data_AF-A0A925P0I6-F1
#
_entry.id   AF-A0A925P0I6-F1
#
_cell.length_a   1.000
_cell.length_b   1.000
_cell.length_c   1.000
_cell.angle_alpha   90.00
_cell.angle_beta   90.00
_cell.angle_gamma   90.00
#
_symmetry.space_group_name_H-M   'P 1'
#
loop_
_entity.id
_entity.type
_entity.pdbx_description
1 polymer ?
#
loop_
_entity_poly.entity_id
_entity_poly.type
_entity_poly.pdbx_seq_one_letter_code
_entity_poly.pdbx_strand_id
1 'polypeptide(L)'
;MLHLFAGLFEVALFFPLYGKLRRARAVSRWSARLLAVLNVRPSMRGSPPVFANRAAVLVANHVSWLDIQLIHSVWQVRFVAKSEVRRWPLIGWLSARTGTLFIERGKHRHATRINQA
;
A
#
# COMPACT_ATOMS: atom_id res chain seq x y z
N MET A 1 -17.97 4.67 -7.64
CA MET A 1 -18.16 5.29 -6.31
C MET A 1 -18.41 4.28 -5.20
N LEU A 2 -19.33 3.32 -5.35
CA LEU A 2 -19.60 2.28 -4.34
C LEU A 2 -18.34 1.56 -3.81
N HIS A 3 -17.42 1.16 -4.70
CA HIS A 3 -16.16 0.49 -4.32
C HIS A 3 -15.25 1.34 -3.41
N LEU A 4 -15.22 2.66 -3.62
CA LEU A 4 -14.43 3.58 -2.79
C LEU A 4 -15.05 3.70 -1.39
N PHE A 5 -16.38 3.85 -1.31
CA PHE A 5 -17.09 3.92 -0.04
C PHE A 5 -16.99 2.62 0.75
N ALA A 6 -17.13 1.47 0.09
CA ALA A 6 -16.95 0.16 0.73
C ALA A 6 -15.54 0.00 1.31
N GLY A 7 -14.50 0.41 0.58
CA GLY A 7 -13.12 0.41 1.08
C GLY A 7 -12.92 1.34 2.27
N LEU A 8 -13.44 2.57 2.19
CA LEU A 8 -13.39 3.53 3.29
C LEU A 8 -14.08 2.99 4.55
N PHE A 9 -15.28 2.43 4.39
CA PHE A 9 -16.03 1.80 5.47
C PHE A 9 -15.27 0.61 6.08
N GLU A 10 -14.67 -0.25 5.24
CA GLU A 10 -13.90 -1.40 5.72
C GLU A 10 -12.68 -0.95 6.55
N VAL A 11 -11.96 0.07 6.08
CA VAL A 11 -10.83 0.64 6.82
C VAL A 11 -11.27 1.33 8.10
N ALA A 12 -12.40 2.02 8.10
CA ALA A 12 -12.89 2.75 9.27
C ALA A 12 -13.31 1.81 10.41
N LEU A 13 -14.04 0.75 10.07
CA LEU A 13 -14.71 -0.07 11.08
C LEU A 13 -14.00 -1.40 11.38
N PHE A 14 -13.43 -2.06 10.37
CA PHE A 14 -12.94 -3.43 10.54
C PHE A 14 -11.42 -3.53 10.66
N PHE A 15 -10.66 -2.59 10.08
CA PHE A 15 -9.20 -2.63 10.21
C PHE A 15 -8.71 -2.65 11.67
N PRO A 16 -9.29 -1.93 12.64
CA PRO A 16 -8.90 -2.05 14.06
C PRO A 16 -8.90 -3.50 14.57
N LEU A 17 -9.81 -4.34 14.06
CA LEU A 17 -9.98 -5.75 14.44
C LEU A 17 -9.11 -6.71 13.61
N TYR A 18 -8.53 -6.25 12.50
CA TYR A 18 -7.74 -7.10 11.61
C TYR A 18 -6.28 -7.20 12.07
N GLY A 19 -5.74 -8.42 12.09
CA GLY A 19 -4.29 -8.65 12.17
C GLY A 19 -3.56 -8.23 10.88
N LYS A 20 -2.22 -8.14 10.93
CA LYS A 20 -1.37 -7.65 9.82
C LYS A 20 -1.66 -8.34 8.48
N LEU A 21 -1.69 -9.68 8.46
CA LEU A 21 -1.92 -10.47 7.24
C LEU A 21 -3.33 -10.25 6.66
N ARG A 22 -4.35 -10.13 7.52
CA ARG A 22 -5.73 -9.90 7.08
C ARG A 22 -5.90 -8.50 6.49
N ARG A 23 -5.27 -7.47 7.08
CA ARG A 23 -5.21 -6.12 6.49
C ARG A 23 -4.54 -6.14 5.13
N ALA A 24 -3.38 -6.77 5.01
CA ALA A 24 -2.64 -6.87 3.75
C ALA A 24 -3.48 -7.54 2.65
N ARG A 25 -4.13 -8.67 2.95
CA ARG A 25 -5.06 -9.33 2.03
C ARG A 25 -6.27 -8.46 1.66
N ALA A 26 -6.84 -7.72 2.63
CA ALA A 26 -7.94 -6.81 2.36
C ALA A 26 -7.53 -5.69 1.37
N VAL A 27 -6.37 -5.08 1.60
CA VAL A 27 -5.78 -4.08 0.69
C VAL A 27 -5.57 -4.67 -0.71
N SER A 28 -4.90 -5.83 -0.83
CA SER A 28 -4.65 -6.46 -2.12
C SER A 28 -5.94 -6.78 -2.89
N ARG A 29 -6.96 -7.33 -2.22
CA ARG A 29 -8.26 -7.59 -2.84
C ARG A 29 -8.95 -6.30 -3.29
N TRP A 30 -8.91 -5.26 -2.46
CA TRP A 30 -9.53 -3.98 -2.78
C TRP A 30 -8.86 -3.33 -3.99
N SER A 31 -7.53 -3.35 -4.05
CA SER A 31 -6.75 -2.83 -5.18
C SER A 31 -7.00 -3.62 -6.46
N ALA A 32 -6.99 -4.96 -6.42
CA ALA A 32 -7.30 -5.80 -7.57
C ALA A 32 -8.72 -5.54 -8.13
N ARG A 33 -9.71 -5.39 -7.24
CA ARG A 33 -11.08 -5.04 -7.63
C ARG A 33 -11.18 -3.63 -8.21
N LEU A 34 -10.45 -2.66 -7.67
CA LEU A 34 -10.42 -1.31 -8.22
C LEU A 34 -9.89 -1.32 -9.65
N LEU A 35 -8.80 -2.04 -9.92
CA LEU A 35 -8.27 -2.19 -11.28
C LEU A 35 -9.29 -2.83 -12.22
N ALA A 36 -10.00 -3.87 -11.77
CA ALA A 36 -11.05 -4.50 -12.55
C ALA A 36 -12.23 -3.54 -12.86
N VAL A 37 -12.67 -2.74 -11.88
CA VAL A 37 -13.70 -1.70 -12.07
C VAL A 37 -13.26 -0.65 -13.09
N LEU A 38 -11.96 -0.35 -13.14
CA LEU A 38 -11.37 0.58 -14.11
C LEU A 38 -11.03 -0.09 -15.45
N ASN A 39 -11.40 -1.37 -15.65
CA ASN A 39 -11.07 -2.18 -16.81
C ASN A 39 -9.55 -2.27 -17.11
N VAL A 40 -8.72 -2.17 -16.07
CA VAL A 40 -7.27 -2.35 -16.14
C VAL A 40 -6.95 -3.81 -15.89
N ARG A 41 -6.23 -4.44 -16.82
CA ARG A 41 -5.81 -5.85 -16.73
C ARG A 41 -4.29 -5.92 -16.50
N PRO A 42 -3.83 -6.19 -15.27
CA PRO A 42 -2.42 -6.37 -14.98
C PRO A 42 -1.84 -7.53 -15.80
N SER A 43 -0.68 -7.31 -16.41
CA SER A 43 0.12 -8.38 -17.02
C SER A 43 1.51 -8.35 -16.42
N MET A 44 2.01 -9.50 -15.99
CA MET A 44 3.38 -9.66 -15.51
C MET A 44 4.17 -10.49 -16.53
N ARG A 45 5.41 -10.08 -16.79
CA ARG A 45 6.37 -10.85 -17.58
C ARG A 45 7.54 -11.25 -16.70
N GLY A 46 7.96 -12.51 -16.79
CA GLY A 46 9.00 -13.10 -15.94
C GLY A 46 8.44 -13.70 -14.64
N SER A 47 9.33 -14.31 -13.86
CA SER A 47 8.98 -14.92 -12.57
C SER A 47 9.08 -13.89 -11.46
N PRO A 48 8.03 -13.67 -10.64
CA PRO A 48 8.14 -12.79 -9.49
C PRO A 48 9.19 -13.35 -8.52
N PRO A 49 10.08 -12.51 -7.97
CA PRO A 49 11.05 -12.94 -6.99
C PRO A 49 10.34 -13.54 -5.76
N VAL A 50 10.76 -14.75 -5.36
CA VAL A 50 10.33 -15.37 -4.10
C VAL A 50 11.13 -14.73 -2.98
N PHE A 51 10.52 -13.79 -2.26
CA PHE A 51 11.13 -13.14 -1.10
C PHE A 51 11.06 -14.08 0.12
N ALA A 52 11.91 -15.11 0.15
CA ALA A 52 12.00 -16.08 1.24
C ALA A 52 12.60 -15.45 2.50
N ASN A 53 11.76 -14.80 3.32
CA ASN A 53 12.09 -14.20 4.64
C ASN A 53 13.23 -13.16 4.64
N ARG A 54 13.56 -12.56 3.49
CA ARG A 54 14.56 -11.48 3.40
C ARG A 54 13.88 -10.13 3.26
N ALA A 55 14.37 -9.13 3.99
CA ALA A 55 13.99 -7.75 3.77
C ALA A 55 14.41 -7.33 2.35
N ALA A 56 13.45 -6.84 1.57
CA ALA A 56 13.66 -6.41 0.21
C ALA A 56 12.95 -5.08 -0.05
N VAL A 57 13.50 -4.28 -0.96
CA VAL A 57 12.89 -3.03 -1.41
C VAL A 57 12.48 -3.20 -2.86
N LEU A 58 11.19 -3.09 -3.14
CA LEU A 58 10.66 -3.05 -4.50
C LEU A 58 10.80 -1.62 -5.03
N VAL A 59 11.49 -1.47 -6.16
CA VAL A 59 11.67 -0.20 -6.86
C VAL A 59 11.04 -0.31 -8.24
N ALA A 60 10.25 0.69 -8.61
CA ALA A 60 9.60 0.78 -9.90
C ALA A 60 9.58 2.24 -10.37
N ASN A 61 9.51 2.44 -11.68
CA ASN A 61 9.25 3.77 -12.25
C ASN A 61 7.85 4.23 -11.83
N HIS A 62 7.72 5.51 -11.47
CA HIS A 62 6.42 6.09 -11.16
C HIS A 62 5.84 6.76 -12.41
N VAL A 63 4.79 6.17 -12.96
CA VAL A 63 4.14 6.63 -14.19
C VAL A 63 2.74 7.15 -13.89
N SER A 64 2.05 6.55 -12.91
CA SER A 64 0.67 6.88 -12.61
C SER A 64 0.34 6.68 -11.13
N TRP A 65 -0.69 7.39 -10.66
CA TRP A 65 -1.28 7.12 -9.36
C TRP A 65 -1.79 5.67 -9.23
N LEU A 66 -2.07 4.99 -10.34
CA LEU A 66 -2.46 3.58 -10.37
C LEU A 66 -1.35 2.62 -9.94
N ASP A 67 -0.08 3.05 -9.93
CA ASP A 67 1.07 2.19 -9.63
C ASP A 67 0.92 1.52 -8.25
N ILE A 68 0.41 2.25 -7.26
CA ILE A 68 0.16 1.74 -5.91
C ILE A 68 -0.83 0.57 -5.94
N GLN A 69 -1.89 0.70 -6.73
CA GLN A 69 -2.96 -0.29 -6.80
C GLN A 69 -2.54 -1.50 -7.62
N LEU A 70 -1.80 -1.27 -8.71
CA LEU A 70 -1.18 -2.33 -9.49
C LEU A 70 -0.26 -3.19 -8.61
N ILE A 71 0.65 -2.56 -7.87
CA ILE A 71 1.58 -3.27 -7.00
C ILE A 71 0.84 -3.98 -5.86
N HIS A 72 -0.10 -3.32 -5.17
CA HIS A 72 -0.88 -3.97 -4.09
C HIS A 72 -1.71 -5.15 -4.57
N SER A 73 -2.18 -5.14 -5.82
CA SER A 73 -2.95 -6.26 -6.40
C SER A 73 -2.13 -7.55 -6.54
N VAL A 74 -0.79 -7.42 -6.57
CA VAL A 74 0.15 -8.54 -6.77
C VAL A 74 0.94 -8.85 -5.50
N TRP A 75 1.47 -7.82 -4.83
CA TRP A 75 2.34 -7.97 -3.66
C TRP A 75 1.80 -7.27 -2.42
N GLN A 76 1.97 -7.93 -1.27
CA GLN A 76 1.65 -7.39 0.05
C GLN A 76 2.82 -6.55 0.57
N VAL A 77 3.02 -5.36 0.02
CA VAL A 77 4.10 -4.44 0.36
C VAL A 77 3.62 -3.24 1.18
N ARG A 78 4.57 -2.51 1.77
CA ARG A 78 4.33 -1.20 2.39
C ARG A 78 5.01 -0.14 1.54
N PHE A 79 4.29 0.95 1.28
CA PHE A 79 4.83 2.08 0.53
C PHE A 79 5.56 3.06 1.42
N VAL A 80 6.46 3.83 0.82
CA VAL A 80 7.10 4.98 1.45
C VAL A 80 6.49 6.25 0.85
N ALA A 81 6.08 7.18 1.70
CA ALA A 81 5.51 8.46 1.29
C ALA A 81 6.17 9.63 2.04
N LYS A 82 6.09 10.84 1.46
CA LYS A 82 6.54 12.07 2.13
C LYS A 82 5.70 12.32 3.39
N SER A 83 6.32 12.82 4.46
CA SER A 83 5.68 13.11 5.74
C SER A 83 4.47 14.05 5.64
N GLU A 84 4.46 14.91 4.64
CA GLU A 84 3.42 15.89 4.33
C GLU A 84 2.12 15.19 3.91
N VAL A 85 2.22 14.05 3.21
CA VAL A 85 1.07 13.23 2.81
C VAL A 85 0.32 12.71 4.04
N ARG A 86 1.00 12.48 5.17
CA ARG A 86 0.35 12.05 6.43
C ARG A 86 -0.69 13.04 6.91
N ARG A 87 -0.51 14.33 6.58
CA ARG A 87 -1.38 15.44 7.00
C ARG A 87 -2.55 15.67 6.04
N TRP A 88 -2.56 15.02 4.88
CA TRP A 88 -3.66 15.17 3.93
C TRP A 88 -4.94 14.54 4.49
N PRO A 89 -6.09 15.24 4.40
CA PRO A 89 -7.35 14.70 4.86
C PRO A 89 -7.69 13.44 4.07
N LEU A 90 -8.28 12.45 4.75
CA LEU A 90 -8.65 11.14 4.22
C LEU A 90 -7.48 10.29 3.70
N ILE A 91 -6.73 10.76 2.71
CA ILE A 91 -5.61 10.04 2.09
C ILE A 91 -4.52 9.74 3.11
N GLY A 92 -4.09 10.72 3.91
CA GLY A 92 -3.08 10.50 4.95
C GLY A 92 -3.52 9.51 6.02
N TRP A 93 -4.81 9.50 6.34
CA TRP A 93 -5.41 8.55 7.28
C TRP A 93 -5.48 7.13 6.67
N LEU A 94 -5.94 6.99 5.43
CA LEU A 94 -5.99 5.72 4.71
C LEU A 94 -4.59 5.12 4.58
N SER A 95 -3.62 5.90 4.09
CA SER A 95 -2.23 5.47 3.95
C SER A 95 -1.61 5.03 5.29
N ALA A 96 -1.90 5.74 6.39
CA ALA A 96 -1.45 5.31 7.71
C ALA A 96 -2.08 3.98 8.15
N ARG A 97 -3.38 3.77 7.88
CA ARG A 97 -4.11 2.54 8.21
C ARG A 97 -3.68 1.34 7.38
N THR A 98 -3.25 1.56 6.13
CA THR A 98 -2.72 0.50 5.25
C THR A 98 -1.23 0.23 5.46
N GLY A 99 -0.56 1.01 6.32
CA GLY A 99 0.80 0.74 6.79
C GLY A 99 1.91 1.49 6.05
N THR A 100 1.58 2.54 5.29
CA THR A 100 2.57 3.43 4.65
C THR A 100 3.58 3.98 5.66
N LEU A 101 4.86 3.94 5.27
CA LEU A 101 5.97 4.54 6.00
C LEU A 101 6.15 5.98 5.54
N PHE A 102 6.09 6.92 6.48
CA PHE A 102 6.24 8.34 6.17
C PHE A 102 7.67 8.81 6.48
N ILE A 103 8.30 9.50 5.52
CA ILE A 103 9.68 10.01 5.62
C ILE A 103 9.72 11.53 5.48
N GLU A 104 10.53 12.20 6.29
CA GLU A 104 10.80 13.65 6.24
C GLU A 104 12.14 13.87 5.53
N ARG A 105 12.18 14.64 4.44
CA ARG A 105 13.43 14.95 3.74
C ARG A 105 14.21 16.00 4.54
N GLY A 106 15.48 15.74 4.83
CA GLY A 106 16.38 16.66 5.56
C GLY A 106 16.77 16.24 6.99
N LYS A 107 16.13 15.21 7.57
CA LYS A 107 16.55 14.62 8.84
C LYS A 107 17.04 13.19 8.62
N HIS A 108 18.35 13.01 8.50
CA HIS A 108 19.03 11.70 8.27
C HIS A 108 18.84 10.64 9.37
N ARG A 109 17.92 10.82 10.32
CA ARG A 109 17.81 9.99 11.53
C ARG A 109 16.69 8.93 11.51
N HIS A 110 15.97 8.76 10.39
CA HIS A 110 14.81 7.86 10.32
C HIS A 110 15.05 6.46 9.74
N ALA A 111 16.26 6.15 9.24
CA ALA A 111 16.59 4.84 8.70
C ALA A 111 16.43 3.70 9.74
N THR A 112 16.48 4.00 11.04
CA THR A 112 16.40 3.01 12.12
C THR A 112 15.02 2.35 12.26
N ARG A 113 13.93 2.99 11.81
CA ARG A 113 12.57 2.40 11.90
C ARG A 113 12.28 1.33 10.85
N ILE A 114 13.03 1.28 9.75
CA ILE A 114 12.81 0.31 8.67
C ILE A 114 13.25 -1.09 9.10
N ASN A 115 14.23 -1.20 9.99
CA ASN A 115 14.77 -2.48 10.49
C ASN A 115 13.99 -3.08 11.67
N GLN A 116 12.95 -2.42 12.19
CA GLN A 116 12.23 -2.85 13.41
C GLN A 116 10.76 -3.24 13.18
N ALA A 117 10.27 -3.32 11.93
CA ALA A 117 8.83 -3.44 11.62
C ALA A 117 8.42 -4.75 10.96
#